data_AF-A0A401PSD5-F1
#
_entry.id   AF-A0A401PSD5-F1
#
_cell.length_a   1.000
_cell.length_b   1.000
_cell.length_c   1.000
_cell.angle_alpha   90.00
_cell.angle_beta   90.00
_cell.angle_gamma   90.00
#
_symmetry.space_group_name_H-M   'P 1'
#
loop_
_entity.id
_entity.type
_entity.pdbx_description
1 polymer ?
#
loop_
_entity_poly.entity_id
_entity_poly.type
_entity_poly.pdbx_seq_one_letter_code
_entity_poly.pdbx_strand_id
1 'polypeptide(L)'
;MAFCSKSLNIDEAISKRCSVTMVIRKVQYAPDKPISQPVVKTTRQFLMSDKPLHLEASLNKEIFYHGQPIEVSVEVINHSTKTVKKIKITADQVMSVVLYSHDKYSQTVAVQEVE
;
A
#
# COMPACT_ATOMS: atom_id res chain seq x y z
N MET A 1 -36.80 -20.14 20.37
CA MET A 1 -37.78 -19.22 19.76
C MET A 1 -37.15 -18.64 18.51
N ALA A 2 -37.60 -19.07 17.33
CA ALA A 2 -37.16 -18.50 16.06
C ALA A 2 -38.07 -17.32 15.72
N PHE A 3 -37.51 -16.12 15.60
CA PHE A 3 -38.23 -14.97 15.08
C PHE A 3 -38.33 -15.11 13.55
N CYS A 4 -39.41 -15.75 13.07
CA CYS A 4 -39.80 -15.66 11.67
C CYS A 4 -40.39 -14.27 11.42
N SER A 5 -39.58 -13.36 10.89
CA SER A 5 -40.10 -12.19 10.19
C SER A 5 -40.82 -12.69 8.93
N LYS A 6 -42.12 -12.42 8.82
CA LYS A 6 -42.86 -12.57 7.56
C LYS A 6 -42.11 -11.82 6.46
N SER A 7 -42.14 -12.33 5.23
CA SER A 7 -41.53 -11.73 4.05
C SER A 7 -41.89 -10.25 3.96
N LEU A 8 -40.95 -9.36 4.33
CA LEU A 8 -41.14 -7.93 4.14
C LEU A 8 -41.03 -7.64 2.64
N ASN A 9 -42.04 -6.96 2.10
CA ASN A 9 -41.88 -6.26 0.84
C ASN A 9 -40.74 -5.25 1.00
N ILE A 10 -39.85 -5.19 0.01
CA ILE A 10 -38.61 -4.40 0.06
C ILE A 10 -38.90 -2.89 0.20
N ASP A 11 -40.11 -2.46 -0.17
CA ASP A 11 -40.57 -1.06 -0.14
C ASP A 11 -41.36 -0.68 1.13
N GLU A 12 -41.57 -1.59 2.08
CA GLU A 12 -42.36 -1.31 3.28
C GLU A 12 -41.52 -0.62 4.37
N ALA A 13 -42.01 0.51 4.89
CA ALA A 13 -41.31 1.29 5.90
C ALA A 13 -41.22 0.52 7.24
N ILE A 14 -40.03 -0.03 7.52
CA ILE A 14 -39.74 -0.73 8.78
C ILE A 14 -39.76 0.26 9.95
N SER A 15 -40.59 0.01 10.95
CA SER A 15 -40.63 0.80 12.18
C SER A 15 -39.32 0.70 12.97
N LYS A 16 -38.69 1.84 13.24
CA LYS A 16 -37.47 1.94 14.07
C LYS A 16 -37.63 1.42 15.50
N ARG A 17 -38.87 1.36 16.01
CA ARG A 17 -39.17 0.87 17.36
C ARG A 17 -39.05 -0.66 17.47
N CYS A 18 -39.16 -1.38 16.36
CA CYS A 18 -39.16 -2.84 16.32
C CYS A 18 -38.02 -3.42 15.47
N SER A 19 -37.03 -2.60 15.11
CA SER A 19 -35.85 -3.03 14.35
C SER A 19 -34.56 -2.86 15.14
N VAL A 20 -33.58 -3.70 14.84
CA VAL A 20 -32.22 -3.61 15.38
C VAL A 20 -31.26 -3.50 14.22
N THR A 21 -30.30 -2.57 14.31
CA THR A 21 -29.22 -2.42 13.33
C THR A 21 -27.92 -2.92 13.94
N MET A 22 -27.27 -3.86 13.26
CA MET A 22 -25.96 -4.38 13.63
C MET A 22 -24.96 -4.11 12.51
N VAL A 23 -23.84 -3.47 12.85
CA VAL A 23 -22.74 -3.26 11.91
C VAL A 23 -21.85 -4.50 11.90
N ILE A 24 -21.60 -5.05 10.72
CA ILE A 24 -20.65 -6.14 10.50
C ILE A 24 -19.48 -5.64 9.64
N ARG A 25 -18.31 -6.27 9.78
CA ARG A 25 -17.12 -5.92 9.00
C ARG A 25 -16.72 -7.08 8.09
N LYS A 26 -16.49 -6.79 6.81
CA LYS A 26 -15.77 -7.68 5.91
C LYS A 26 -14.30 -7.29 5.92
N VAL A 27 -13.43 -8.19 6.35
CA VAL A 27 -11.97 -7.99 6.41
C VAL A 27 -11.30 -8.98 5.46
N GLN A 28 -10.22 -8.55 4.79
CA GLN A 28 -9.38 -9.41 3.96
C GLN A 28 -8.06 -9.67 4.67
N TYR A 29 -7.67 -10.94 4.76
CA TYR A 29 -6.38 -11.36 5.31
C TYR A 29 -5.37 -11.60 4.19
N ALA A 30 -4.09 -11.64 4.56
CA ALA A 30 -3.00 -11.96 3.65
C ALA A 30 -3.20 -13.38 3.05
N PRO A 31 -2.96 -13.57 1.74
CA PRO A 31 -3.03 -14.88 1.10
C PRO A 31 -1.81 -15.76 1.41
N ASP A 32 -2.00 -17.09 1.43
CA ASP A 32 -0.96 -18.11 1.68
C ASP A 32 -0.10 -18.45 0.44
N LYS A 33 0.03 -17.54 -0.52
CA LYS A 33 0.75 -17.81 -1.78
C LYS A 33 2.26 -17.76 -1.59
N PRO A 34 3.06 -18.51 -2.37
CA PRO A 34 4.51 -18.37 -2.36
C PRO A 34 4.89 -16.96 -2.80
N ILE A 35 5.62 -16.27 -1.94
CA ILE A 35 5.98 -14.86 -2.08
C ILE A 35 7.38 -14.77 -2.66
N SER A 36 7.54 -14.04 -3.77
CA SER A 36 8.87 -13.67 -4.26
C SER A 36 9.31 -12.35 -3.65
N GLN A 37 10.60 -12.22 -3.37
CA GLN A 37 11.16 -10.99 -2.83
C GLN A 37 10.92 -9.81 -3.80
N PRO A 38 10.32 -8.69 -3.36
CA PRO A 38 10.20 -7.50 -4.19
C PRO A 38 11.58 -6.87 -4.42
N VAL A 39 11.98 -6.73 -5.67
CA VAL A 39 13.25 -6.09 -6.07
C VAL A 39 12.99 -5.18 -7.26
N VAL A 40 13.52 -3.96 -7.21
CA VAL A 40 13.50 -3.01 -8.33
C VAL A 40 14.91 -2.49 -8.58
N LYS A 41 15.29 -2.44 -9.86
CA LYS A 41 16.58 -1.90 -10.30
C LYS A 41 16.34 -0.78 -11.30
N THR A 42 17.08 0.32 -11.15
CA THR A 42 17.06 1.42 -12.10
C THR A 42 18.47 1.93 -12.36
N THR A 43 18.68 2.48 -13.55
CA THR A 43 19.95 3.05 -13.97
C THR A 43 19.72 4.47 -14.45
N ARG A 44 20.46 5.42 -13.89
CA ARG A 44 20.41 6.83 -14.27
C ARG A 44 21.70 7.24 -14.96
N GLN A 45 21.55 7.83 -16.14
CA GLN A 45 22.62 8.53 -16.84
C GLN A 45 22.45 10.04 -16.62
N PHE A 46 23.56 10.77 -16.55
CA PHE A 46 23.57 12.21 -16.32
C PHE A 46 24.26 12.92 -17.47
N LEU A 47 23.77 14.10 -17.84
CA LEU A 47 24.50 14.99 -18.74
C LEU A 47 25.87 15.33 -18.14
N MET A 48 26.91 15.32 -18.98
CA MET A 48 28.31 15.54 -18.60
C MET A 48 28.91 14.44 -17.68
N SER A 49 28.36 13.22 -17.71
CA SER A 49 28.95 12.03 -17.08
C SER A 49 28.87 10.85 -18.04
N ASP A 50 30.02 10.31 -18.45
CA ASP A 50 30.07 9.19 -19.40
C ASP A 50 29.65 7.86 -18.76
N LYS A 51 29.65 7.79 -17.43
CA LYS A 51 29.31 6.60 -16.65
C LYS A 51 28.00 6.76 -15.88
N PRO A 52 27.21 5.68 -15.71
CA PRO A 52 25.91 5.72 -15.05
C PRO A 52 25.98 5.59 -13.52
N LEU A 53 24.84 5.84 -12.87
CA LEU A 53 24.56 5.45 -11.48
C LEU A 53 23.48 4.36 -11.49
N HIS A 54 23.76 3.23 -10.85
CA HIS A 54 22.80 2.16 -10.66
C HIS A 54 22.23 2.21 -9.24
N LEU A 55 20.92 2.02 -9.12
CA LEU A 55 20.19 1.95 -7.86
C LEU A 55 19.35 0.69 -7.86
N GLU A 56 19.51 -0.11 -6.83
CA GLU A 56 18.69 -1.29 -6.57
C GLU A 56 18.08 -1.18 -5.18
N ALA A 57 16.78 -1.46 -5.08
CA ALA A 57 16.07 -1.50 -3.82
C ALA A 57 15.28 -2.81 -3.72
N SER A 58 15.32 -3.44 -2.56
CA SER A 58 14.57 -4.66 -2.29
C SER A 58 13.93 -4.64 -0.90
N LEU A 59 12.81 -5.34 -0.77
CA LEU A 59 12.16 -5.62 0.51
C LEU A 59 12.43 -7.05 0.91
N ASN A 60 12.46 -7.38 2.20
CA ASN A 60 12.61 -8.76 2.65
C ASN A 60 11.35 -9.62 2.40
N LYS A 61 10.17 -8.98 2.32
CA LYS A 61 8.86 -9.62 2.12
C LYS A 61 7.99 -8.76 1.22
N GLU A 62 7.00 -9.38 0.57
CA GLU A 62 5.98 -8.66 -0.22
C GLU A 62 4.81 -8.19 0.64
N ILE A 63 4.44 -8.97 1.66
CA ILE A 63 3.30 -8.70 2.52
C ILE A 63 3.77 -8.51 3.96
N PHE A 64 3.33 -7.41 4.57
CA PHE A 64 3.63 -7.05 5.95
C PHE A 64 2.34 -6.95 6.74
N TYR A 65 2.38 -7.41 7.99
CA TYR A 65 1.31 -7.17 8.95
C TYR A 65 1.48 -5.80 9.61
N HIS A 66 0.36 -5.22 10.05
CA HIS A 66 0.39 -3.98 10.81
C HIS A 66 1.29 -4.11 12.05
N GLY A 67 2.13 -3.09 12.27
CA GLY A 67 3.10 -3.06 13.38
C GLY A 67 4.38 -3.85 13.12
N GLN A 68 4.46 -4.65 12.05
CA GLN A 68 5.72 -5.29 11.68
C GLN A 68 6.66 -4.27 11.03
N PRO A 69 7.95 -4.21 11.44
CA PRO A 69 8.94 -3.39 10.75
C PRO A 69 9.14 -3.83 9.28
N ILE A 70 9.38 -2.85 8.42
CA ILE A 70 9.68 -3.05 7.00
C ILE A 70 11.18 -2.87 6.81
N GLU A 71 11.87 -3.92 6.38
CA GLU A 71 13.30 -3.87 6.06
C GLU A 71 13.47 -3.57 4.58
N VAL A 72 14.21 -2.49 4.29
CA VAL A 72 14.51 -2.02 2.94
C VAL A 72 16.02 -2.09 2.72
N SER A 73 16.44 -2.92 1.77
CA SER A 73 17.84 -3.00 1.35
C SER A 73 18.05 -2.12 0.13
N VAL A 74 19.01 -1.20 0.20
CA VAL A 74 19.32 -0.26 -0.89
C VAL A 74 20.79 -0.43 -1.29
N GLU A 75 21.03 -0.69 -2.57
CA GLU A 75 22.35 -0.79 -3.16
C GLU A 75 22.54 0.33 -4.19
N VAL A 76 23.62 1.09 -4.04
CA VAL A 76 23.97 2.20 -4.93
C VAL A 76 25.34 1.95 -5.53
N ILE A 77 25.39 1.70 -6.83
CA ILE A 77 26.64 1.54 -7.58
C ILE A 77 26.83 2.81 -8.42
N ASN A 78 27.60 3.76 -7.89
CA ASN A 78 27.83 5.04 -8.53
C ASN A 78 29.14 5.04 -9.32
N HIS A 79 29.06 4.85 -10.63
CA HIS A 79 30.20 5.04 -11.53
C HIS A 79 30.24 6.45 -12.15
N SER A 80 29.21 7.26 -11.91
CA SER A 80 29.07 8.60 -12.47
C SER A 80 29.97 9.63 -11.80
N THR A 81 30.08 10.82 -12.38
CA THR A 81 30.76 11.98 -11.77
C THR A 81 29.90 12.74 -10.75
N LYS A 82 28.66 12.30 -10.49
CA LYS A 82 27.73 12.99 -9.58
C LYS A 82 27.84 12.42 -8.17
N THR A 83 27.70 13.27 -7.16
CA THR A 83 27.68 12.89 -5.75
C THR A 83 26.26 12.61 -5.27
N VAL A 84 26.05 11.48 -4.59
CA VAL A 84 24.81 11.17 -3.87
C VAL A 84 24.87 11.90 -2.53
N LYS A 85 23.93 12.82 -2.30
CA LYS A 85 23.92 13.67 -1.08
C LYS A 85 23.06 13.13 0.05
N LYS A 86 22.05 12.33 -0.29
CA LYS A 86 21.00 11.88 0.64
C LYS A 86 20.24 10.74 0.01
N ILE A 87 19.85 9.76 0.82
CA ILE A 87 18.90 8.72 0.45
C ILE A 87 17.64 8.91 1.30
N LYS A 88 16.50 9.04 0.62
CA LYS A 88 15.19 9.19 1.26
C LYS A 88 14.31 8.00 0.88
N ILE A 89 13.78 7.33 1.90
CA ILE A 89 12.86 6.22 1.78
C ILE A 89 11.49 6.70 2.25
N THR A 90 10.45 6.49 1.46
CA THR A 90 9.07 6.82 1.81
C THR A 90 8.17 5.61 1.69
N ALA A 91 7.18 5.52 2.56
CA ALA A 91 6.04 4.63 2.40
C ALA A 91 4.82 5.48 2.06
N ASP A 92 4.22 5.25 0.90
CA ASP A 92 3.08 6.01 0.40
C ASP A 92 1.84 5.12 0.37
N GLN A 93 0.78 5.56 1.05
CA GLN A 93 -0.53 4.94 0.98
C GLN A 93 -1.27 5.48 -0.24
N VAL A 94 -1.55 4.59 -1.19
CA VAL A 94 -2.32 4.90 -2.40
C VAL A 94 -3.74 4.37 -2.24
N MET A 95 -4.73 5.24 -2.39
CA MET A 95 -6.15 4.92 -2.28
C MET A 95 -6.85 5.22 -3.60
N SER A 96 -7.59 4.24 -4.13
CA SER A 96 -8.49 4.44 -5.26
C SER A 96 -9.93 4.39 -4.77
N VAL A 97 -10.67 5.48 -4.99
CA VAL A 97 -12.08 5.60 -4.59
C VAL A 97 -12.92 5.58 -5.85
N VAL A 98 -13.86 4.64 -5.92
CA VAL A 98 -14.77 4.49 -7.05
C VAL A 98 -16.20 4.53 -6.52
N LEU A 99 -16.88 5.65 -6.78
CA LEU A 99 -18.29 5.84 -6.45
C LEU A 99 -19.06 6.39 -7.66
N TYR A 100 -18.72 7.62 -8.07
CA TYR A 100 -19.25 8.26 -9.29
C TYR A 100 -18.16 8.47 -10.35
N SER A 101 -16.94 8.70 -9.92
CA SER A 101 -15.73 8.83 -10.73
C SER A 101 -14.63 7.89 -10.20
N HIS A 102 -13.54 7.76 -10.97
CA HIS A 102 -12.37 6.98 -10.58
C HIS A 102 -11.27 7.89 -10.03
N ASP A 103 -11.35 8.18 -8.74
CA ASP A 103 -10.43 9.09 -8.06
C ASP A 103 -9.25 8.33 -7.44
N LYS A 104 -8.08 8.96 -7.41
CA LYS A 104 -6.86 8.43 -6.81
C LYS A 104 -6.25 9.45 -5.86
N TYR A 105 -5.96 9.01 -4.64
CA TYR A 105 -5.32 9.80 -3.59
C TYR A 105 -4.02 9.10 -3.17
N SER A 106 -2.97 9.87 -2.88
CA SER A 106 -1.70 9.36 -2.38
C SER A 106 -1.26 10.19 -1.18
N GLN A 107 -0.85 9.53 -0.11
CA GLN A 107 -0.38 10.18 1.12
C GLN A 107 0.84 9.45 1.66
N THR A 108 1.91 10.18 1.96
CA THR A 108 3.08 9.62 2.62
C THR A 108 2.76 9.33 4.08
N VAL A 109 2.96 8.07 4.50
CA VAL A 109 2.67 7.56 5.85
C VAL A 109 3.92 7.31 6.70
N ALA A 110 5.08 7.15 6.06
CA ALA A 110 6.37 7.07 6.76
C ALA A 110 7.48 7.64 5.89
N VAL A 111 8.50 8.21 6.55
CA VAL A 111 9.70 8.76 5.91
C VAL A 111 10.91 8.38 6.74
N GLN A 112 11.94 7.86 6.08
CA GLN A 112 13.26 7.64 6.67
C GLN A 112 14.32 8.25 5.77
N GLU A 113 15.32 8.90 6.36
CA GLU A 113 16.38 9.59 5.65
C GLU A 113 17.75 9.15 6.17
N VAL A 114 18.69 8.99 5.24
CA VAL A 114 20.10 8.69 5.50
C VAL A 114 20.93 9.76 4.78
N GLU A 115 21.80 10.43 5.54
CA GLU A 115 22.77 11.40 5.01
C GLU A 115 23.99 10.71 4.43
#